data_AF-A0A4Q6ASF2-F1
#
_entry.id   AF-A0A4Q6ASF2-F1
#
_cell.length_a   1.000
_cell.length_b   1.000
_cell.length_c   1.000
_cell.angle_alpha   90.00
_cell.angle_beta   90.00
_cell.angle_gamma   90.00
#
_symmetry.space_group_name_H-M   'P 1'
#
loop_
_entity.id
_entity.type
_entity.pdbx_description
1 polymer ?
#
loop_
_entity_poly.entity_id
_entity_poly.type
_entity_poly.pdbx_seq_one_letter_code
_entity_poly.pdbx_strand_id
1 'polypeptide(L)'
;MKLTITNSLTLLTLASSLMGCGAFSDETRIEIQMYGIAQAPASAAGDHDPQFQTYELQSITLNSATDSARLVENPMKFKIVDRPQILLSRIADSYIGKSYTGMTVVFAPTVVGGDKDEGSLSFDLSQPSPTLTETITFEEGKSLTYIIKAAWENTMGDGAMTEPTLSIVRQ
;
A
#
# COMPACT_ATOMS: atom_id res chain seq x y z
N MET A 1 17.39 -4.16 75.40
CA MET A 1 16.75 -5.48 75.16
C MET A 1 15.42 -5.18 74.49
N LYS A 2 15.20 -5.31 73.16
CA LYS A 2 15.26 -6.51 72.27
C LYS A 2 14.70 -7.72 73.02
N LEU A 3 13.62 -8.38 72.62
CA LEU A 3 13.24 -8.97 71.31
C LEU A 3 11.89 -9.69 71.66
N THR A 4 10.78 -9.74 70.91
CA THR A 4 10.55 -10.45 69.65
C THR A 4 9.02 -10.63 69.56
N ILE A 5 8.38 -10.25 68.46
CA ILE A 5 7.12 -10.90 68.03
C ILE A 5 7.49 -11.57 66.71
N THR A 6 7.55 -12.90 66.74
CA THR A 6 7.95 -13.74 65.62
C THR A 6 6.77 -13.91 64.67
N ASN A 7 6.97 -13.45 63.44
CA ASN A 7 6.48 -13.98 62.16
C ASN A 7 5.31 -14.97 62.18
N SER A 8 4.22 -14.55 61.55
CA SER A 8 3.70 -15.30 60.40
C SER A 8 3.39 -14.32 59.27
N LEU A 9 4.27 -14.37 58.26
CA LEU A 9 4.19 -13.99 56.85
C LEU A 9 2.92 -13.22 56.40
N THR A 10 3.03 -11.92 56.08
CA THR A 10 3.38 -11.32 54.77
C THR A 10 2.29 -11.33 53.69
N LEU A 11 1.99 -10.09 53.26
CA LEU A 11 1.70 -9.65 51.90
C LEU A 11 0.40 -10.11 51.20
N LEU A 12 -0.59 -9.21 51.18
CA LEU A 12 -1.24 -8.84 49.93
C LEU A 12 -1.05 -7.33 49.71
N THR A 13 0.14 -6.96 49.24
CA THR A 13 0.43 -5.66 48.64
C THR A 13 0.36 -5.79 47.13
N LEU A 14 -0.30 -4.82 46.47
CA LEU A 14 -0.06 -4.36 45.09
C LEU A 14 -0.32 -5.42 43.99
N ALA A 15 -0.69 -5.13 42.75
CA ALA A 15 -0.87 -3.92 41.95
C ALA A 15 -1.82 -4.33 40.80
N SER A 16 -2.68 -3.44 40.33
CA SER A 16 -2.48 -2.76 39.04
C SER A 16 -1.86 -3.67 37.96
N SER A 17 -2.68 -4.20 37.07
CA SER A 17 -2.55 -3.97 35.62
C SER A 17 -3.48 -4.92 34.86
N LEU A 18 -4.57 -4.37 34.36
CA LEU A 18 -5.08 -4.78 33.05
C LEU A 18 -4.00 -4.37 32.03
N MET A 19 -2.93 -5.16 31.93
CA MET A 19 -2.11 -5.22 30.72
C MET A 19 -2.91 -6.02 29.71
N GLY A 20 -3.59 -5.34 28.81
CA GLY A 20 -4.34 -6.05 27.78
C GLY A 20 -5.33 -5.20 27.02
N CYS A 21 -4.95 -4.01 26.55
CA CYS A 21 -5.55 -3.46 25.33
C CYS A 21 -4.67 -2.32 24.78
N GLY A 22 -4.19 -2.49 23.56
CA GLY A 22 -3.55 -1.43 22.78
C GLY A 22 -2.13 -1.12 23.18
N ALA A 23 -1.17 -1.90 22.67
CA ALA A 23 0.15 -1.34 22.46
C ALA A 23 -0.04 -0.08 21.59
N PHE A 24 0.19 1.09 22.18
CA PHE A 24 0.65 2.23 21.40
C PHE A 24 1.96 1.77 20.77
N SER A 25 1.89 1.30 19.53
CA SER A 25 3.10 1.04 18.77
C SER A 25 3.65 2.42 18.42
N ASP A 26 4.78 2.78 19.01
CA ASP A 26 5.54 3.99 18.65
C ASP A 26 6.24 3.84 17.28
N GLU A 27 6.03 2.72 16.60
CA GLU A 27 6.60 2.44 15.28
C GLU A 27 6.04 3.40 14.22
N THR A 28 6.94 4.08 13.52
CA THR A 28 6.61 4.77 12.29
C THR A 28 6.43 3.72 11.19
N ARG A 29 5.31 3.74 10.47
CA ARG A 29 5.03 2.79 9.37
C ARG A 29 4.80 3.51 8.05
N ILE A 30 5.18 2.86 6.95
CA ILE A 30 4.71 3.22 5.62
C ILE A 30 3.96 2.04 5.01
N GLU A 31 2.78 2.33 4.49
CA GLU A 31 1.95 1.40 3.77
C GLU A 31 1.62 1.96 2.38
N ILE A 32 1.78 1.11 1.37
CA ILE A 32 1.45 1.43 -0.01
C ILE A 32 0.48 0.36 -0.50
N GLN A 33 -0.70 0.83 -0.87
CA GLN A 33 -1.76 0.02 -1.42
C GLN A 33 -1.94 0.36 -2.89
N MET A 34 -2.54 -0.56 -3.64
CA MET A 34 -3.04 -0.28 -4.96
C MET A 34 -4.51 -0.66 -5.05
N TYR A 35 -5.30 0.22 -5.67
CA TYR A 35 -6.73 0.04 -5.84
C TYR A 35 -7.09 0.30 -7.29
N GLY A 36 -7.87 -0.62 -7.87
CA GLY A 36 -8.37 -0.51 -9.23
C GLY A 36 -9.85 -0.20 -9.25
N ILE A 37 -10.25 0.74 -10.09
CA ILE A 37 -11.65 1.09 -10.32
C ILE A 37 -11.92 0.89 -11.81
N ALA A 38 -12.83 -0.03 -12.11
CA ALA A 38 -13.43 -0.18 -13.42
C ALA A 38 -14.60 0.81 -13.55
N GLN A 39 -14.62 1.66 -14.57
CA GLN A 39 -15.69 2.63 -14.81
C GLN A 39 -16.47 2.26 -16.06
N ALA A 40 -17.79 2.05 -15.92
CA ALA A 40 -18.66 1.87 -17.06
C ALA A 40 -18.80 3.21 -17.83
N PRO A 41 -18.56 3.26 -19.15
CA PRO A 41 -18.81 4.47 -19.92
C PRO A 41 -20.32 4.79 -19.91
N ALA A 42 -20.66 6.08 -19.99
CA ALA A 42 -22.05 6.57 -19.88
C ALA A 42 -23.03 5.98 -20.91
N SER A 43 -22.53 5.34 -21.97
CA SER A 43 -23.29 4.68 -23.04
C SER A 43 -23.27 3.15 -22.99
N ALA A 44 -22.78 2.52 -21.92
CA ALA A 44 -22.63 1.08 -21.83
C ALA A 44 -23.99 0.37 -21.74
N ALA A 45 -24.32 -0.40 -22.78
CA ALA A 45 -25.35 -1.44 -22.77
C ALA A 45 -24.67 -2.78 -23.13
N GLY A 46 -24.40 -3.63 -22.14
CA GLY A 46 -23.76 -4.95 -22.30
C GLY A 46 -22.64 -5.24 -21.29
N ASP A 47 -22.56 -6.48 -20.81
CA ASP A 47 -21.80 -6.92 -19.61
C ASP A 47 -20.49 -7.68 -19.92
N HIS A 48 -19.44 -7.03 -20.42
CA HIS A 48 -18.07 -7.60 -20.39
C HIS A 48 -17.12 -6.69 -19.61
N ASP A 49 -17.28 -6.70 -18.28
CA ASP A 49 -16.35 -6.03 -17.37
C ASP A 49 -15.06 -6.88 -17.26
N PRO A 50 -13.86 -6.33 -17.53
CA PRO A 50 -12.63 -7.02 -17.16
C PRO A 50 -12.63 -7.23 -15.64
N GLN A 51 -12.78 -8.49 -15.22
CA GLN A 51 -12.90 -8.82 -13.80
C GLN A 51 -11.58 -8.59 -13.06
N PHE A 52 -10.47 -8.48 -13.78
CA PHE A 52 -9.17 -8.23 -13.18
C PHE A 52 -8.12 -7.70 -14.16
N GLN A 53 -7.11 -7.04 -13.59
CA GLN A 53 -5.84 -6.72 -14.27
C GLN A 53 -4.65 -7.23 -13.45
N THR A 54 -3.67 -7.80 -14.13
CA THR A 54 -2.42 -8.30 -13.56
C THR A 54 -1.30 -7.33 -13.91
N TYR A 55 -0.65 -6.82 -12.88
CA TYR A 55 0.49 -5.93 -12.98
C TYR A 55 1.73 -6.61 -12.42
N GLU A 56 2.89 -6.15 -12.86
CA GLU A 56 4.17 -6.50 -12.27
C GLU A 56 4.83 -5.21 -11.75
N LEU A 57 4.86 -5.02 -10.42
CA LEU A 57 5.58 -3.93 -9.78
C LEU A 57 7.08 -4.24 -9.86
N GLN A 58 7.87 -3.31 -10.38
CA GLN A 58 9.34 -3.42 -10.47
C GLN A 58 10.04 -2.72 -9.31
N SER A 59 9.53 -1.56 -8.89
CA SER A 59 10.12 -0.81 -7.78
C SER A 59 9.18 0.24 -7.22
N ILE A 60 9.42 0.57 -5.95
CA ILE A 60 8.92 1.79 -5.30
C ILE A 60 10.12 2.52 -4.73
N THR A 61 10.25 3.80 -5.06
CA THR A 61 11.39 4.64 -4.65
C THR A 61 10.88 5.94 -4.06
N LEU A 62 11.38 6.31 -2.88
CA LEU A 62 11.24 7.65 -2.32
C LEU A 62 12.33 8.54 -2.92
N ASN A 63 11.92 9.65 -3.52
CA ASN A 63 12.81 10.55 -4.25
C ASN A 63 13.32 11.64 -3.32
N SER A 64 14.61 11.96 -3.36
CA SER A 64 15.11 13.23 -2.82
C SER A 64 16.18 13.81 -3.73
N ALA A 65 16.56 15.06 -3.48
CA ALA A 65 17.60 15.74 -4.25
C ALA A 65 19.01 15.14 -4.02
N THR A 66 19.25 14.47 -2.90
CA THR A 66 20.59 14.01 -2.49
C THR A 66 20.72 12.50 -2.41
N ASP A 67 19.65 11.79 -2.05
CA ASP A 67 19.64 10.33 -1.90
C ASP A 67 18.22 9.76 -2.12
N SER A 68 18.11 8.63 -2.79
CA SER A 68 16.82 7.99 -3.08
C SER A 68 16.72 6.68 -2.30
N ALA A 69 15.59 6.47 -1.62
CA ALA A 69 15.38 5.25 -0.84
C ALA A 69 14.46 4.28 -1.58
N ARG A 70 15.00 3.13 -1.98
CA ARG A 70 14.20 2.06 -2.59
C ARG A 70 13.47 1.28 -1.49
N LEU A 71 12.16 1.11 -1.65
CA LEU A 71 11.30 0.42 -0.70
C LEU A 71 10.98 -1.02 -1.11
N VAL A 72 10.99 -1.31 -2.42
CA VAL A 72 10.77 -2.64 -3.01
C VAL A 72 11.95 -2.96 -3.93
N GLU A 73 12.65 -4.04 -3.63
CA GLU A 73 13.86 -4.47 -4.36
C GLU A 73 13.60 -5.52 -5.44
N ASN A 74 12.56 -6.35 -5.25
CA ASN A 74 12.26 -7.46 -6.15
C ASN A 74 10.93 -7.22 -6.89
N PRO A 75 10.84 -7.58 -8.18
CA PRO A 75 9.59 -7.52 -8.89
C PRO A 75 8.52 -8.40 -8.25
N MET A 76 7.28 -7.90 -8.19
CA MET A 76 6.13 -8.65 -7.68
C MET A 76 4.94 -8.55 -8.61
N LYS A 77 4.31 -9.70 -8.89
CA LYS A 77 3.07 -9.76 -9.65
C LYS A 77 1.87 -9.72 -8.71
N PHE A 78 0.87 -8.96 -9.07
CA PHE A 78 -0.36 -8.85 -8.30
C PHE A 78 -1.54 -8.60 -9.24
N LYS A 79 -2.72 -9.01 -8.77
CA LYS A 79 -3.96 -8.97 -9.53
C LYS A 79 -4.93 -8.03 -8.84
N ILE A 80 -5.33 -6.96 -9.51
CA ILE A 80 -6.27 -6.00 -8.96
C ILE A 80 -7.69 -6.33 -9.40
N VAL A 81 -8.59 -6.35 -8.40
CA VAL A 81 -10.02 -6.66 -8.54
C VAL A 81 -10.79 -5.81 -7.54
N ASP A 82 -11.33 -4.66 -7.96
CA ASP A 82 -12.25 -3.77 -7.21
C ASP A 82 -12.12 -3.81 -5.67
N ARG A 83 -10.88 -3.84 -5.18
CA ARG A 83 -10.54 -3.83 -3.75
C ARG A 83 -9.08 -3.43 -3.56
N PRO A 84 -8.75 -2.71 -2.48
CA PRO A 84 -7.37 -2.39 -2.16
C PRO A 84 -6.52 -3.65 -1.97
N GLN A 85 -5.31 -3.63 -2.50
CA GLN A 85 -4.27 -4.62 -2.20
C GLN A 85 -3.06 -3.92 -1.63
N ILE A 86 -2.59 -4.41 -0.48
CA ILE A 86 -1.35 -3.93 0.13
C ILE A 86 -0.19 -4.45 -0.72
N LEU A 87 0.57 -3.53 -1.33
CA LEU A 87 1.80 -3.85 -2.05
C LEU A 87 3.01 -3.88 -1.11
N LEU A 88 3.00 -2.99 -0.11
CA LEU A 88 4.06 -2.82 0.86
C LEU A 88 3.46 -2.37 2.19
N SER A 89 3.86 -3.00 3.29
CA SER A 89 3.65 -2.47 4.65
C SER A 89 4.91 -2.76 5.45
N ARG A 90 5.60 -1.72 5.91
CA ARG A 90 6.89 -1.85 6.60
C ARG A 90 7.06 -0.81 7.70
N ILE A 91 7.86 -1.19 8.70
CA ILE A 91 8.40 -0.24 9.67
C ILE A 91 9.38 0.69 8.94
N ALA A 92 9.31 1.97 9.29
CA ALA A 92 9.95 3.09 8.62
C ALA A 92 10.78 3.95 9.58
N ASP A 93 11.09 3.45 10.78
CA ASP A 93 11.84 4.19 11.81
C ASP A 93 13.21 4.70 11.30
N SER A 94 13.85 3.95 10.39
CA SER A 94 15.11 4.36 9.75
C SER A 94 15.01 5.62 8.88
N TYR A 95 13.80 6.08 8.61
CA TYR A 95 13.51 7.29 7.84
C TYR A 95 13.06 8.47 8.70
N ILE A 96 12.86 8.30 10.01
CA ILE A 96 12.45 9.38 10.92
C ILE A 96 13.41 10.57 10.78
N GLY A 97 12.84 11.77 10.67
CA GLY A 97 13.59 13.02 10.50
C GLY A 97 14.14 13.25 9.08
N LYS A 98 13.91 12.32 8.13
CA LYS A 98 14.20 12.52 6.71
C LYS A 98 12.97 13.05 5.98
N SER A 99 13.23 13.87 4.96
CA SER A 99 12.23 14.36 4.02
C SER A 99 12.56 13.91 2.61
N TYR A 100 11.56 13.41 1.90
CA TYR A 100 11.62 13.05 0.49
C TYR A 100 10.74 14.01 -0.30
N THR A 101 11.15 14.37 -1.52
CA THR A 101 10.40 15.29 -2.40
C THR A 101 9.31 14.59 -3.20
N GLY A 102 9.15 13.27 -3.03
CA GLY A 102 8.15 12.51 -3.75
C GLY A 102 8.36 11.00 -3.67
N MET A 103 7.57 10.29 -4.47
CA MET A 103 7.65 8.85 -4.63
C MET A 103 7.45 8.47 -6.10
N THR A 104 8.26 7.57 -6.63
CA THR A 104 8.09 6.97 -7.95
C THR A 104 7.77 5.50 -7.78
N VAL A 105 6.71 5.06 -8.44
CA VAL A 105 6.35 3.64 -8.55
C VAL A 105 6.59 3.23 -9.99
N VAL A 106 7.20 2.08 -10.24
CA VAL A 106 7.50 1.58 -11.59
C VAL A 106 6.87 0.22 -11.77
N PHE A 107 6.05 0.07 -12.80
CA PHE A 107 5.48 -1.20 -13.25
C PHE A 107 6.19 -1.70 -14.51
N ALA A 108 6.08 -2.99 -14.80
CA ALA A 108 6.34 -3.50 -16.14
C ALA A 108 5.36 -2.83 -17.12
N PRO A 109 5.79 -2.55 -18.36
CA PRO A 109 4.95 -1.85 -19.32
C PRO A 109 3.70 -2.66 -19.69
N THR A 110 3.82 -3.99 -19.77
CA THR A 110 2.71 -4.85 -20.18
C THR A 110 1.82 -5.23 -19.00
N VAL A 111 0.52 -5.00 -19.17
CA VAL A 111 -0.55 -5.41 -18.26
C VAL A 111 -1.38 -6.48 -18.95
N VAL A 112 -1.80 -7.49 -18.18
CA VAL A 112 -2.67 -8.54 -18.68
C VAL A 112 -3.95 -8.57 -17.86
N GLY A 113 -5.09 -8.38 -18.49
CA GLY A 113 -6.39 -8.61 -17.88
C GLY A 113 -7.10 -9.82 -18.43
N GLY A 114 -8.22 -10.17 -17.80
CA GLY A 114 -9.09 -11.24 -18.26
C GLY A 114 -10.55 -10.92 -17.99
N ASP A 115 -11.41 -11.35 -18.89
CA ASP A 115 -12.84 -11.49 -18.66
C ASP A 115 -13.18 -12.90 -18.13
N LYS A 116 -14.46 -13.17 -17.91
CA LYS A 116 -14.94 -14.46 -17.39
C LYS A 116 -14.74 -15.63 -18.36
N ASP A 117 -14.42 -15.38 -19.63
CA ASP A 117 -14.45 -16.37 -20.74
C ASP A 117 -13.04 -16.67 -21.31
N GLU A 118 -12.01 -16.60 -20.46
CA GLU A 118 -10.65 -17.15 -20.67
C GLU A 118 -9.75 -16.42 -21.70
N GLY A 119 -10.20 -15.32 -22.31
CA GLY A 119 -9.36 -14.48 -23.16
C GLY A 119 -8.41 -13.61 -22.34
N SER A 120 -7.09 -13.88 -22.39
CA SER A 120 -6.11 -12.92 -21.86
C SER A 120 -6.03 -11.71 -22.80
N LEU A 121 -6.42 -10.54 -22.30
CA LEU A 121 -6.24 -9.26 -22.99
C LEU A 121 -4.95 -8.62 -22.48
N SER A 122 -4.02 -8.30 -23.38
CA SER A 122 -2.77 -7.62 -23.03
C SER A 122 -2.72 -6.20 -23.59
N PHE A 123 -2.13 -5.29 -22.84
CA PHE A 123 -1.97 -3.89 -23.20
C PHE A 123 -0.63 -3.35 -22.65
N ASP A 124 -0.02 -2.36 -23.34
CA ASP A 124 1.23 -1.72 -22.92
C ASP A 124 1.00 -0.29 -22.41
N LEU A 125 1.32 -0.04 -21.13
CA LEU A 125 1.24 1.25 -20.46
C LEU A 125 2.14 2.29 -21.15
N SER A 126 1.54 3.40 -21.59
CA SER A 126 2.27 4.57 -22.07
C SER A 126 2.99 5.30 -20.93
N GLN A 127 2.48 5.18 -19.70
CA GLN A 127 3.03 5.78 -18.48
C GLN A 127 3.15 4.74 -17.35
N PRO A 128 4.11 3.79 -17.41
CA PRO A 128 4.25 2.72 -16.42
C PRO A 128 4.84 3.19 -15.08
N SER A 129 5.14 4.48 -14.95
CA SER A 129 5.89 5.03 -13.81
C SER A 129 5.19 6.23 -13.16
N PRO A 130 4.02 6.05 -12.50
CA PRO A 130 3.36 7.15 -11.81
C PRO A 130 4.24 7.73 -10.71
N THR A 131 4.16 9.05 -10.54
CA THR A 131 4.94 9.80 -9.55
C THR A 131 4.05 10.63 -8.64
N LEU A 132 4.43 10.69 -7.36
CA LEU A 132 3.93 11.62 -6.36
C LEU A 132 5.00 12.71 -6.19
N THR A 133 4.61 13.97 -6.30
CA THR A 133 5.52 15.13 -6.17
C THR A 133 5.33 15.90 -4.87
N GLU A 134 4.62 15.30 -3.90
CA GLU A 134 4.42 15.88 -2.57
C GLU A 134 5.58 15.52 -1.64
N THR A 135 5.91 16.45 -0.74
CA THR A 135 6.91 16.19 0.31
C THR A 135 6.41 15.13 1.28
N ILE A 136 7.23 14.10 1.49
CA ILE A 136 7.01 13.00 2.41
C ILE A 136 7.94 13.19 3.61
N THR A 137 7.36 13.42 4.78
CA THR A 137 8.11 13.55 6.05
C THR A 137 7.73 12.41 6.97
N PHE A 138 8.75 11.71 7.49
CA PHE A 138 8.57 10.65 8.47
C PHE A 138 8.71 11.22 9.87
N GLU A 139 7.64 11.09 10.64
CA GLU A 139 7.55 11.52 12.04
C GLU A 139 7.39 10.30 12.94
N GLU A 140 8.00 10.37 14.13
CA GLU A 140 7.96 9.30 15.14
C GLU A 140 6.51 8.94 15.50
N GLY A 141 6.21 7.64 15.55
CA GLY A 141 4.88 7.11 15.86
C GLY A 141 3.79 7.42 14.84
N LYS A 142 4.11 8.03 13.68
CA LYS A 142 3.13 8.30 12.62
C LYS A 142 3.18 7.26 11.51
N SER A 143 2.00 6.79 11.10
CA SER A 143 1.85 5.95 9.92
C SER A 143 1.54 6.80 8.69
N LEU A 144 2.16 6.46 7.56
CA LEU A 144 1.90 7.05 6.26
C LEU A 144 1.27 5.99 5.35
N THR A 145 0.11 6.30 4.80
CA THR A 145 -0.56 5.41 3.84
C THR A 145 -0.71 6.10 2.49
N TYR A 146 -0.31 5.40 1.44
CA TYR A 146 -0.45 5.84 0.05
C TYR A 146 -1.27 4.84 -0.74
N ILE A 147 -2.10 5.33 -1.65
CA ILE A 147 -2.89 4.52 -2.56
C ILE A 147 -2.49 4.85 -3.99
N ILE A 148 -2.00 3.84 -4.72
CA ILE A 148 -1.87 3.88 -6.16
C ILE A 148 -3.25 3.55 -6.75
N LYS A 149 -3.90 4.53 -7.36
CA LYS A 149 -5.18 4.36 -8.03
C LYS A 149 -4.94 4.02 -9.50
N ALA A 150 -5.51 2.91 -9.95
CA ALA A 150 -5.64 2.55 -11.36
C ALA A 150 -7.10 2.70 -11.78
N ALA A 151 -7.39 3.64 -12.67
CA ALA A 151 -8.74 3.84 -13.20
C ALA A 151 -8.75 3.49 -14.68
N TRP A 152 -9.66 2.61 -15.10
CA TRP A 152 -9.83 2.24 -16.51
C TRP A 152 -11.31 2.23 -16.89
N GLU A 153 -11.58 2.43 -18.18
CA GLU A 153 -12.94 2.30 -18.71
C GLU A 153 -13.22 0.82 -19.03
N ASN A 154 -14.48 0.44 -18.91
CA ASN A 154 -14.93 -0.88 -19.37
C ASN A 154 -14.94 -0.89 -20.90
N THR A 155 -14.56 -2.03 -21.49
CA THR A 155 -14.50 -2.21 -22.94
C THR A 155 -15.77 -2.88 -23.45
N MET A 156 -16.31 -2.42 -24.58
CA MET A 156 -17.45 -3.05 -25.24
C MET A 156 -17.00 -4.26 -26.09
N GLY A 157 -17.57 -5.45 -25.86
CA GLY A 157 -17.40 -6.64 -26.72
C GLY A 157 -15.94 -7.13 -26.83
N ASP A 158 -15.52 -7.61 -28.01
CA ASP A 158 -14.14 -8.07 -28.31
C ASP A 158 -13.07 -6.94 -28.32
N GLY A 159 -13.41 -5.77 -27.75
CA GLY A 159 -12.54 -4.60 -27.71
C GLY A 159 -11.31 -4.81 -26.81
N ALA A 160 -10.19 -4.20 -27.20
CA ALA A 160 -8.98 -4.21 -26.39
C ALA A 160 -9.17 -3.41 -25.09
N MET A 161 -8.67 -3.94 -23.96
CA MET A 161 -8.61 -3.26 -22.66
C MET A 161 -8.18 -1.79 -22.79
N THR A 162 -8.91 -0.86 -22.17
CA THR A 162 -8.47 0.55 -22.16
C THR A 162 -7.29 0.73 -21.22
N GLU A 163 -6.37 1.60 -21.61
CA GLU A 163 -5.25 2.00 -20.78
C GLU A 163 -5.70 2.56 -19.43
N PRO A 164 -5.20 2.02 -18.30
CA PRO A 164 -5.51 2.59 -17.00
C PRO A 164 -4.74 3.89 -16.78
N THR A 165 -5.41 4.90 -16.24
CA THR A 165 -4.73 6.06 -15.66
C THR A 165 -4.23 5.71 -14.27
N LEU A 166 -2.92 5.85 -14.05
CA LEU A 166 -2.27 5.60 -12.77
C LEU A 166 -2.02 6.92 -12.02
N SER A 167 -2.40 6.97 -10.75
CA SER A 167 -2.11 8.13 -9.88
C SER A 167 -1.80 7.67 -8.46
N ILE A 168 -1.05 8.49 -7.71
CA ILE A 168 -0.70 8.21 -6.31
C ILE A 168 -1.38 9.27 -5.45
N VAL A 169 -2.11 8.83 -4.42
CA VAL A 169 -2.72 9.73 -3.44
C VAL A 169 -2.31 9.36 -2.03
N ARG A 170 -2.17 10.37 -1.16
CA ARG A 170 -2.03 10.17 0.28
C ARG A 170 -3.41 9.95 0.91
N GLN A 171 -3.48 9.04 1.87
CA GLN A 171 -4.68 8.78 2.67
C GLN A 171 -4.61 9.49 4.02
#